data_AF-A0AAW1L8A3-F1
#
_entry.id   AF-A0AAW1L8A3-F1
#
_cell.length_a   1.000
_cell.length_b   1.000
_cell.length_c   1.000
_cell.angle_alpha   90.00
_cell.angle_beta   90.00
_cell.angle_gamma   90.00
#
_symmetry.space_group_name_H-M   'P 1'
#
loop_
_entity.id
_entity.type
_entity.pdbx_description
1 polymer ?
#
loop_
_entity_poly.entity_id
_entity_poly.type
_entity_poly.pdbx_seq_one_letter_code
_entity_poly.pdbx_strand_id
1 'polypeptide(L)'
;MDDVIRQMNTGEKPRDVSGVETLMNNHQSLKAEIDAREDNFTVCISLGKELLARNHYASAEIRDKLMALSNQRNALHHRWEERWENLQLILEVYQFARDAAVALKPG
;
A
#
# COMPACT_ATOMS: atom_id res chain seq x y z
N MET A 1 0.98 12.10 1.57
CA MET A 1 0.40 10.86 1.01
C MET A 1 0.46 10.83 -0.50
N ASP A 2 0.25 11.97 -1.19
CA ASP A 2 0.23 11.99 -2.66
C ASP A 2 1.50 11.42 -3.31
N ASP A 3 2.66 11.65 -2.68
CA ASP A 3 3.91 11.07 -3.18
C ASP A 3 3.96 9.53 -3.02
N VAL A 4 3.55 8.99 -1.85
CA VAL A 4 3.42 7.53 -1.63
C VAL A 4 2.45 6.92 -2.65
N ILE A 5 1.31 7.57 -2.89
CA ILE A 5 0.34 7.11 -3.90
C ILE A 5 0.95 7.15 -5.31
N ARG A 6 1.68 8.23 -5.65
CA ARG A 6 2.37 8.35 -6.93
C ARG A 6 3.40 7.24 -7.13
N GLN A 7 4.21 6.95 -6.10
CA GLN A 7 5.21 5.90 -6.13
C GLN A 7 4.57 4.51 -6.26
N MET A 8 3.43 4.26 -5.62
CA MET A 8 2.66 3.02 -5.81
C MET A 8 2.02 2.90 -7.20
N ASN A 9 1.88 3.98 -7.97
CA ASN A 9 1.34 3.93 -9.34
C ASN A 9 2.44 3.85 -10.42
N THR A 10 3.73 3.74 -10.05
CA THR A 10 4.80 3.63 -11.05
C THR A 10 4.73 2.30 -11.80
N GLY A 11 4.71 2.35 -13.14
CA GLY A 11 4.63 1.16 -14.01
C GLY A 11 6.00 0.57 -14.35
N GLU A 12 6.96 0.58 -13.42
CA GLU A 12 8.29 0.04 -13.65
C GLU A 12 8.22 -1.47 -13.95
N LYS A 13 8.91 -1.90 -15.02
CA LYS A 13 8.93 -3.31 -15.44
C LYS A 13 10.28 -3.95 -15.08
N PRO A 14 10.30 -4.98 -14.22
CA PRO A 14 11.53 -5.68 -13.88
C PRO A 14 12.07 -6.44 -15.10
N ARG A 15 13.37 -6.75 -15.09
CA ARG A 15 14.05 -7.49 -16.17
C ARG A 15 14.46 -8.91 -15.76
N ASP A 16 14.62 -9.14 -14.46
CA ASP A 16 15.02 -10.40 -13.84
C ASP A 16 14.52 -10.44 -12.39
N VAL A 17 14.79 -11.55 -11.69
CA VAL A 17 14.43 -11.77 -10.28
C VAL A 17 14.94 -10.64 -9.37
N SER A 18 16.20 -10.19 -9.56
CA SER A 18 16.80 -9.14 -8.72
C SER A 18 16.11 -7.79 -8.89
N GLY A 19 15.67 -7.49 -10.12
CA GLY A 19 14.85 -6.32 -10.40
C GLY A 19 13.50 -6.36 -9.68
N VAL A 20 12.84 -7.53 -9.64
CA VAL A 20 11.57 -7.68 -8.89
C VAL A 20 11.81 -7.47 -7.39
N GLU A 21 12.85 -8.10 -6.82
CA GLU A 21 13.19 -7.98 -5.40
C GLU A 21 13.49 -6.52 -5.00
N THR A 22 14.17 -5.77 -5.88
CA THR A 22 14.41 -4.34 -5.66
C THR A 22 13.11 -3.54 -5.60
N LEU A 23 12.18 -3.79 -6.54
CA LEU A 23 10.85 -3.15 -6.53
C LEU A 23 10.06 -3.51 -5.27
N MET A 24 10.15 -4.76 -4.82
CA MET A 24 9.50 -5.22 -3.57
C MET A 24 10.08 -4.52 -2.34
N ASN A 25 11.41 -4.39 -2.24
CA ASN A 25 12.07 -3.68 -1.13
C ASN A 25 11.66 -2.20 -1.08
N ASN A 26 11.60 -1.54 -2.23
CA ASN A 26 11.11 -0.16 -2.33
C ASN A 26 9.65 -0.07 -1.88
N HIS A 27 8.80 -1.02 -2.31
CA HIS A 27 7.38 -1.05 -1.93
C HIS A 27 7.16 -1.33 -0.44
N GLN A 28 8.01 -2.14 0.19
CA GLN A 28 7.99 -2.31 1.65
C GLN A 28 8.43 -1.05 2.39
N SER A 29 9.33 -0.25 1.83
CA SER A 29 9.68 1.06 2.42
C SER A 29 8.47 2.00 2.44
N LEU A 30 7.64 1.97 1.39
CA LEU A 30 6.37 2.69 1.36
C LEU A 30 5.38 2.17 2.42
N LYS A 31 5.40 0.86 2.73
CA LYS A 31 4.57 0.31 3.80
C LYS A 31 4.92 0.93 5.15
N ALA A 32 6.22 1.08 5.45
CA ALA A 32 6.67 1.72 6.68
C ALA A 32 6.18 3.17 6.79
N GLU A 33 6.17 3.92 5.68
CA GLU A 33 5.60 5.28 5.65
C GLU A 33 4.08 5.31 5.87
N ILE A 34 3.35 4.34 5.30
CA ILE A 34 1.91 4.18 5.52
C ILE A 34 1.64 3.86 6.99
N ASP A 35 2.35 2.89 7.55
CA ASP A 35 2.16 2.42 8.92
C ASP A 35 2.54 3.49 9.95
N ALA A 36 3.60 4.25 9.72
CA ALA A 36 3.95 5.42 10.55
C ALA A 36 2.86 6.51 10.55
N ARG A 37 1.98 6.51 9.55
CA ARG A 37 0.84 7.43 9.48
C ARG A 37 -0.43 6.85 10.10
N GLU A 38 -0.51 5.53 10.30
CA GLU A 38 -1.70 4.85 10.82
C GLU A 38 -2.07 5.35 12.22
N ASP A 39 -1.07 5.66 13.04
CA ASP A 39 -1.28 6.27 14.36
C ASP A 39 -2.02 7.62 14.27
N ASN A 40 -1.65 8.45 13.28
CA ASN A 40 -2.31 9.75 13.08
C ASN A 40 -3.77 9.58 12.61
N PHE A 41 -4.02 8.63 11.71
CA PHE A 41 -5.39 8.30 11.31
C PHE A 41 -6.20 7.82 12.50
N THR A 42 -5.65 6.91 13.29
CA THR A 42 -6.31 6.34 14.47
C THR A 42 -6.67 7.42 15.49
N VAL A 43 -5.72 8.29 15.83
CA VAL A 43 -5.94 9.42 16.76
C VAL A 43 -7.02 10.37 16.22
N CYS A 44 -6.93 10.79 14.96
CA CYS A 44 -7.89 11.72 14.37
C CYS A 44 -9.31 11.12 14.31
N ILE A 45 -9.41 9.84 13.91
CA ILE A 45 -10.68 9.11 13.87
C ILE A 45 -11.28 8.96 15.27
N SER A 46 -10.47 8.63 16.28
CA SER A 46 -10.91 8.52 17.67
C SER A 46 -11.48 9.85 18.18
N LEU A 47 -10.72 10.94 17.99
CA LEU A 47 -11.15 12.27 18.42
C LEU A 47 -12.47 12.68 17.75
N GLY A 48 -12.61 12.46 16.44
CA GLY A 48 -13.86 12.77 15.75
C GLY A 48 -15.03 11.94 16.28
N LYS A 49 -14.84 10.65 16.58
CA LYS A 49 -15.87 9.80 17.19
C LYS A 49 -16.28 10.30 18.57
N GLU A 50 -15.33 10.75 19.39
CA GLU A 50 -15.61 11.35 20.70
C GLU A 50 -16.43 12.63 20.58
N LEU A 51 -16.11 13.51 19.63
CA LEU A 51 -16.88 14.73 19.39
C LEU A 51 -18.32 14.42 18.95
N LEU A 52 -18.51 13.41 18.10
CA LEU A 52 -19.84 12.94 17.70
C LEU A 52 -20.62 12.37 18.89
N ALA A 53 -19.97 11.59 19.76
CA ALA A 53 -20.61 11.03 20.96
C ALA A 53 -21.10 12.11 21.94
N ARG A 54 -20.47 13.29 21.94
CA ARG A 54 -20.85 14.45 22.75
C ARG A 54 -21.89 15.36 22.08
N ASN A 55 -22.46 14.95 20.94
CA ASN A 55 -23.38 15.77 20.14
C ASN A 55 -22.82 17.17 19.83
N HIS A 56 -21.54 17.24 19.43
CA HIS A 56 -20.89 18.50 19.09
C HIS A 56 -21.69 19.27 18.02
N TYR A 57 -21.74 20.60 18.10
CA TYR A 57 -22.58 21.41 17.20
C TYR A 57 -22.28 21.19 15.71
N ALA A 58 -21.02 20.87 15.38
CA ALA A 58 -20.56 20.56 14.02
C ALA A 58 -20.65 19.06 13.66
N SER A 59 -21.52 18.28 14.32
CA SER A 59 -21.58 16.81 14.14
C SER A 59 -21.79 16.36 12.69
N ALA A 60 -22.52 17.12 11.88
CA ALA A 60 -22.69 16.81 10.46
C ALA A 60 -21.35 16.88 9.71
N GLU A 61 -20.65 18.01 9.82
CA GLU A 61 -19.36 18.23 9.17
C GLU A 61 -18.29 17.24 9.68
N ILE A 62 -18.27 16.94 10.98
CA ILE A 62 -17.34 15.97 11.57
C ILE A 62 -17.56 14.58 10.97
N ARG A 63 -18.82 14.16 10.79
CA ARG A 63 -19.16 12.85 10.20
C ARG A 63 -18.67 12.75 8.77
N ASP A 64 -18.88 13.80 7.97
CA ASP A 64 -18.44 13.83 6.57
C ASP A 64 -16.91 13.77 6.46
N LYS A 65 -16.20 14.53 7.29
CA LYS A 65 -14.73 14.51 7.34
C LYS A 65 -14.18 13.16 7.80
N LEU A 66 -14.79 12.53 8.80
CA LEU A 66 -14.40 11.19 9.26
C LEU A 66 -14.61 10.13 8.19
N MET A 67 -15.70 10.21 7.44
CA MET A 67 -15.98 9.30 6.33
C MET A 67 -14.94 9.47 5.23
N ALA A 68 -14.67 10.71 4.82
CA ALA A 68 -13.64 11.02 3.82
C ALA A 68 -12.26 10.51 4.25
N LEU A 69 -11.85 10.78 5.49
CA LEU A 69 -10.58 10.34 6.05
C LEU A 69 -10.46 8.82 6.08
N SER A 70 -11.51 8.13 6.53
CA SER A 70 -11.55 6.66 6.59
C SER A 70 -11.47 6.04 5.18
N ASN A 71 -12.17 6.62 4.22
CA ASN A 71 -12.12 6.18 2.82
C ASN A 71 -10.73 6.38 2.22
N GLN A 72 -10.09 7.53 2.47
CA GLN A 72 -8.74 7.80 2.00
C GLN A 72 -7.72 6.81 2.59
N ARG A 73 -7.84 6.52 3.89
CA ARG A 73 -7.00 5.53 4.57
C ARG A 73 -7.17 4.14 3.96
N ASN A 74 -8.40 3.69 3.80
CA ASN A 74 -8.69 2.37 3.24
C ASN A 74 -8.20 2.25 1.78
N ALA A 75 -8.39 3.29 0.97
CA ALA A 75 -7.91 3.32 -0.40
C ALA A 75 -6.36 3.25 -0.48
N LEU A 76 -5.66 3.87 0.47
CA LEU A 76 -4.20 3.83 0.55
C LEU A 76 -3.70 2.41 0.83
N HIS A 77 -4.26 1.73 1.84
CA HIS A 77 -3.91 0.34 2.17
C HIS A 77 -4.24 -0.61 1.02
N HIS A 78 -5.44 -0.48 0.44
CA HIS A 78 -5.86 -1.34 -0.65
C HIS A 78 -4.95 -1.24 -1.88
N ARG A 79 -4.52 -0.02 -2.25
CA ARG A 79 -3.57 0.16 -3.35
C ARG A 79 -2.19 -0.43 -3.05
N TRP A 80 -1.74 -0.32 -1.81
CA TRP A 80 -0.48 -0.93 -1.40
C TRP A 80 -0.56 -2.46 -1.54
N GLU A 81 -1.65 -3.06 -1.07
CA GLU A 81 -1.91 -4.50 -1.13
C GLU A 81 -1.99 -5.00 -2.57
N GLU A 82 -2.79 -4.34 -3.42
CA GLU A 82 -2.96 -4.71 -4.85
C GLU A 82 -1.61 -4.76 -5.58
N ARG A 83 -0.77 -3.74 -5.38
CA ARG A 83 0.58 -3.71 -5.97
C ARG A 83 1.50 -4.78 -5.37
N TRP A 84 1.38 -5.04 -4.07
CA TRP A 84 2.19 -6.06 -3.42
C TRP A 84 1.90 -7.46 -3.97
N GLU A 85 0.61 -7.82 -4.10
CA GLU A 85 0.17 -9.07 -4.70
C GLU A 85 0.68 -9.21 -6.15
N ASN A 86 0.62 -8.12 -6.92
CA ASN A 86 1.16 -8.11 -8.29
C ASN A 86 2.66 -8.36 -8.34
N LEU A 87 3.45 -7.72 -7.46
CA LEU A 87 4.89 -7.93 -7.38
C LEU A 87 5.25 -9.36 -6.97
N GLN A 88 4.48 -9.96 -6.04
CA GLN A 88 4.67 -11.36 -5.65
C GLN A 88 4.43 -12.31 -6.83
N LEU A 89 3.34 -12.12 -7.57
CA LEU A 89 3.05 -12.92 -8.76
C LEU A 89 4.15 -12.78 -9.82
N ILE A 90 4.64 -11.55 -10.06
CA ILE A 90 5.74 -11.32 -11.00
C ILE A 90 7.00 -12.05 -10.53
N LEU A 91 7.33 -12.01 -9.23
CA LEU A 91 8.48 -12.70 -8.68
C LEU A 91 8.41 -14.20 -8.94
N GLU A 92 7.27 -14.83 -8.68
CA GLU A 92 7.03 -16.25 -8.93
C GLU A 92 7.25 -16.60 -10.41
N VAL A 93 6.73 -15.79 -11.33
CA VAL A 93 6.93 -15.99 -12.78
C VAL A 93 8.41 -15.93 -13.17
N TYR A 94 9.17 -14.95 -12.66
CA TYR A 94 10.59 -14.82 -12.96
C TYR A 94 11.44 -15.94 -12.35
N GLN A 95 11.11 -16.37 -11.12
CA GLN A 95 11.77 -17.51 -10.47
C GLN A 95 11.52 -18.80 -11.25
N PHE A 96 10.27 -19.06 -11.64
CA PHE A 96 9.90 -20.21 -12.45
C PHE A 96 10.65 -20.23 -13.79
N ALA A 97 10.68 -19.10 -14.51
CA ALA A 97 11.36 -19.00 -15.81
C ALA A 97 12.87 -19.25 -15.68
N ARG A 98 13.50 -18.72 -14.62
CA ARG A 98 14.93 -18.96 -14.32
C ARG A 98 15.19 -20.43 -14.04
N ASP A 99 14.38 -21.05 -13.18
CA ASP A 99 14.58 -22.43 -12.74
C ASP A 99 14.36 -23.42 -13.91
N ALA A 100 13.36 -23.15 -14.77
CA ALA A 100 13.16 -23.88 -16.02
C ALA A 100 14.36 -23.76 -16.98
N ALA A 101 14.91 -22.54 -17.13
CA ALA A 101 16.08 -22.32 -17.97
C ALA A 101 17.33 -23.04 -17.45
N VAL A 102 17.50 -23.16 -16.13
CA VAL A 102 18.59 -23.93 -15.52
C VAL A 102 18.41 -25.42 -15.76
N ALA A 103 17.19 -25.95 -15.58
CA ALA A 103 16.89 -27.37 -15.79
C ALA A 103 17.05 -27.83 -17.24
N LEU A 104 16.91 -26.92 -18.21
CA LEU A 104 17.02 -27.21 -19.64
C LEU A 104 18.44 -27.05 -20.21
N LYS A 105 19.44 -26.68 -19.40
CA LYS A 105 20.83 -26.65 -19.86
C LYS A 105 21.37 -28.08 -20.01
N PRO A 106 21.82 -28.50 -21.21
CA PRO A 106 22.45 -29.81 -21.37
C PRO A 106 23.75 -29.84 -20.56
N GLY A 107 23.94 -30.95 -19.84
CA GLY A 107 25.18 -31.28 -19.12
C GLY A 107 26.33 -31.62 -20.06
#